data_AF-A0A3C2CY12-F1
#
_entry.id   AF-A0A3C2CY12-F1
#
_cell.length_a   1.000
_cell.length_b   1.000
_cell.length_c   1.000
_cell.angle_alpha   90.00
_cell.angle_beta   90.00
_cell.angle_gamma   90.00
#
_symmetry.space_group_name_H-M   'P 1'
#
loop_
_entity.id
_entity.type
_entity.pdbx_description
1 polymer ?
#
loop_
_entity_poly.entity_id
_entity_poly.type
_entity_poly.pdbx_seq_one_letter_code
_entity_poly.pdbx_strand_id
1 'polypeptide(L)'
;MEYVIYFLLGGLISVLSGFFGVGGGFILTPILLLIGYAPLEAITTSLFFTVGTSVSGITAHIRLKNILWKEGLIMGASGIAATQVARPLVYYLEARGWDEIVIPILFIMLLAYFAFTMISQGKRKE
;
A
#
# COMPACT_ATOMS: atom_id res chain seq x y z
N MET A 1 -2.71 -2.12 -27.65
CA MET A 1 -1.61 -2.88 -27.03
C MET A 1 -1.34 -2.47 -25.59
N GLU A 2 -1.51 -1.19 -25.22
CA GLU A 2 -1.26 -0.68 -23.86
C GLU A 2 -2.10 -1.37 -22.77
N TYR A 3 -3.37 -1.68 -23.03
CA TYR A 3 -4.22 -2.41 -22.07
C TYR A 3 -3.71 -3.80 -21.70
N VAL A 4 -3.03 -4.48 -22.62
CA VAL A 4 -2.43 -5.80 -22.36
C VAL A 4 -1.24 -5.66 -21.41
N ILE A 5 -0.45 -4.59 -21.57
CA ILE A 5 0.68 -4.28 -20.69
C ILE A 5 0.19 -3.99 -19.27
N TYR A 6 -0.85 -3.16 -19.12
CA TYR A 6 -1.44 -2.88 -17.80
C TYR A 6 -2.01 -4.12 -17.12
N PHE A 7 -2.63 -5.02 -17.90
CA PHE A 7 -3.15 -6.28 -17.38
C PHE A 7 -2.03 -7.20 -16.86
N LEU A 8 -0.94 -7.35 -17.64
CA LEU A 8 0.22 -8.15 -17.24
C LEU A 8 0.95 -7.56 -16.02
N LEU A 9 1.12 -6.22 -15.99
CA LEU A 9 1.67 -5.51 -14.84
C LEU A 9 0.82 -5.72 -13.58
N GLY A 10 -0.50 -5.54 -13.70
CA GLY A 10 -1.43 -5.78 -12.58
C GLY A 10 -1.35 -7.22 -12.06
N GLY A 11 -1.24 -8.21 -12.95
CA GLY A 11 -1.02 -9.61 -12.59
C GLY A 11 0.30 -9.83 -11.84
N LEU A 12 1.41 -9.32 -12.36
CA LEU A 12 2.73 -9.44 -11.73
C LEU A 12 2.76 -8.78 -10.34
N ILE A 13 2.23 -7.56 -10.23
CA ILE A 13 2.13 -6.81 -8.98
C ILE A 13 1.28 -7.59 -7.97
N SER A 14 0.19 -8.24 -8.41
CA SER A 14 -0.66 -9.06 -7.55
C SER A 14 0.06 -10.29 -7.00
N VAL A 15 0.83 -10.99 -7.84
CA VAL A 15 1.61 -12.17 -7.42
C VAL A 15 2.69 -11.77 -6.41
N LEU A 16 3.45 -10.72 -6.70
CA LEU A 16 4.48 -10.20 -5.80
C LEU A 16 3.86 -9.73 -4.48
N SER A 17 2.76 -8.98 -4.55
CA SER A 17 2.02 -8.55 -3.37
C SER A 17 1.50 -9.71 -2.52
N GLY A 18 1.01 -10.78 -3.15
CA GLY A 18 0.55 -11.98 -2.47
C GLY A 18 1.70 -12.72 -1.76
N PHE A 19 2.88 -12.75 -2.38
CA PHE A 19 4.07 -13.36 -1.80
C PHE A 19 4.58 -12.60 -0.56
N PHE A 20 4.68 -11.27 -0.65
CA PHE A 20 5.14 -10.45 0.48
C PHE A 20 4.05 -10.21 1.54
N GLY A 21 2.77 -10.39 1.20
CA GLY A 21 1.65 -10.20 2.13
C GLY A 21 1.37 -8.74 2.52
N VAL A 22 1.97 -7.76 1.82
CA VAL A 22 1.94 -6.33 2.20
C VAL A 22 0.73 -5.58 1.63
N GLY A 23 0.00 -6.17 0.66
CA GLY A 23 -1.03 -5.47 -0.10
C GLY A 23 -0.41 -4.55 -1.16
N GLY A 24 -0.83 -4.69 -2.42
CA GLY A 24 0.02 -4.30 -3.56
C GLY A 24 0.23 -2.80 -3.75
N GLY A 25 -0.39 -1.96 -2.91
CA GLY A 25 -0.18 -0.52 -2.87
C GLY A 25 1.28 -0.10 -2.63
N PHE A 26 2.08 -0.92 -1.93
CA PHE A 26 3.53 -0.66 -1.76
C PHE A 26 4.28 -0.62 -3.11
N ILE A 27 3.85 -1.42 -4.09
CA ILE A 27 4.46 -1.52 -5.42
C ILE A 27 3.72 -0.61 -6.42
N LEU A 28 2.39 -0.57 -6.37
CA LEU A 28 1.59 0.16 -7.33
C LEU A 28 1.70 1.68 -7.18
N THR A 29 1.70 2.20 -5.95
CA THR A 29 1.82 3.65 -5.69
C THR A 29 3.09 4.27 -6.29
N PRO A 30 4.31 3.74 -6.04
CA PRO A 30 5.52 4.32 -6.62
C PRO A 30 5.57 4.17 -8.14
N ILE A 31 5.04 3.08 -8.70
CA ILE A 31 4.95 2.93 -10.17
C ILE A 31 4.08 4.04 -10.77
N LEU A 32 2.92 4.32 -10.18
CA LEU A 32 2.03 5.39 -10.65
C LEU A 32 2.70 6.77 -10.54
N LEU A 33 3.39 7.05 -9.43
CA LEU A 33 4.18 8.27 -9.26
C LEU A 33 5.28 8.40 -10.34
N LEU A 34 6.00 7.32 -10.64
CA LEU A 34 7.05 7.31 -11.67
C LEU A 34 6.51 7.51 -13.09
N ILE A 35 5.28 7.07 -13.35
CA ILE A 35 4.58 7.29 -14.62
C ILE A 35 4.04 8.74 -14.74
N GLY A 36 4.15 9.53 -13.66
CA GLY A 36 3.80 10.95 -13.65
C GLY A 36 2.36 11.22 -13.19
N TYR A 37 1.68 10.25 -12.58
CA TYR A 37 0.41 10.52 -11.91
C TYR A 37 0.63 11.39 -10.69
N ALA A 38 -0.32 12.31 -10.43
CA ALA A 38 -0.30 13.13 -9.24
C ALA A 38 -0.34 12.23 -7.97
N PRO A 39 0.32 12.62 -6.86
CA PRO A 39 0.38 11.77 -5.67
C PRO A 39 -0.99 11.37 -5.12
N LEU A 40 -1.95 12.29 -5.14
CA LEU A 40 -3.31 12.03 -4.68
C LEU A 40 -4.00 10.94 -5.53
N GLU A 41 -3.86 11.00 -6.85
CA GLU A 41 -4.43 10.03 -7.79
C GLU A 41 -3.76 8.66 -7.66
N ALA A 42 -2.42 8.66 -7.53
CA ALA A 42 -1.63 7.44 -7.36
C ALA A 42 -2.03 6.69 -6.09
N ILE A 43 -2.13 7.40 -4.95
CA ILE A 43 -2.52 6.82 -3.66
C ILE A 43 -3.95 6.29 -3.73
N THR A 44 -4.88 7.08 -4.27
CA THR A 44 -6.31 6.71 -4.34
C THR A 44 -6.52 5.46 -5.20
N THR A 45 -5.88 5.42 -6.36
CA THR A 45 -5.89 4.25 -7.26
C THR A 45 -5.29 3.02 -6.58
N SER A 46 -4.17 3.18 -5.87
CA SER A 46 -3.52 2.08 -5.16
C SER A 46 -4.38 1.50 -4.02
N LEU A 47 -5.13 2.35 -3.33
CA LEU A 47 -6.03 1.93 -2.26
C LEU A 47 -7.19 1.12 -2.82
N PHE A 48 -7.76 1.56 -3.93
CA PHE A 48 -8.82 0.81 -4.63
C PHE A 48 -8.34 -0.57 -5.07
N PHE A 49 -7.14 -0.66 -5.65
CA PHE A 49 -6.50 -1.92 -5.98
C PHE A 49 -6.28 -2.80 -4.74
N THR A 50 -5.79 -2.21 -3.65
CA THR A 50 -5.51 -2.91 -2.39
C THR A 50 -6.78 -3.53 -1.80
N VAL A 51 -7.94 -2.85 -1.87
CA VAL A 51 -9.23 -3.43 -1.45
C VAL A 51 -9.52 -4.74 -2.18
N GLY A 52 -9.34 -4.77 -3.51
CA GLY A 52 -9.54 -6.00 -4.30
C GLY A 52 -8.61 -7.14 -3.86
N THR A 53 -7.32 -6.84 -3.66
CA THR A 53 -6.35 -7.85 -3.18
C THR A 53 -6.66 -8.34 -1.77
N SER A 54 -7.13 -7.45 -0.88
CA SER A 54 -7.49 -7.79 0.50
C SER A 54 -8.73 -8.69 0.57
N VAL A 55 -9.74 -8.44 -0.27
CA VAL A 55 -10.92 -9.31 -0.38
C VAL A 55 -10.52 -10.70 -0.89
N SER A 56 -9.62 -10.77 -1.88
CA SER A 56 -9.08 -12.04 -2.36
C SER A 56 -8.30 -12.77 -1.25
N GLY A 57 -7.44 -12.08 -0.50
CA GLY A 57 -6.66 -12.65 0.59
C GLY A 57 -7.52 -13.16 1.75
N ILE A 58 -8.48 -12.36 2.22
CA ILE A 58 -9.34 -12.75 3.34
C ILE A 58 -10.22 -13.95 2.95
N THR A 59 -10.74 -14.01 1.73
CA THR A 59 -11.56 -15.16 1.29
C THR A 59 -10.77 -16.47 1.26
N ALA A 60 -9.48 -16.44 0.88
CA ALA A 60 -8.61 -17.60 1.00
C ALA A 60 -8.40 -18.02 2.47
N HIS A 61 -8.12 -17.07 3.37
CA HIS A 61 -7.92 -17.36 4.79
C HIS A 61 -9.21 -17.79 5.52
N ILE A 62 -10.39 -17.34 5.09
CA ILE A 62 -11.69 -17.79 5.61
C ILE A 62 -11.83 -19.30 5.37
N ARG A 63 -11.49 -19.78 4.16
CA ARG A 63 -11.56 -21.21 3.82
C ARG A 63 -10.62 -22.06 4.67
N LEU A 64 -9.49 -21.50 5.08
CA LEU A 64 -8.51 -22.14 5.95
C LEU A 64 -8.89 -22.08 7.45
N LYS A 65 -10.01 -21.41 7.80
CA LYS A 65 -10.48 -21.21 9.19
C LYS A 65 -9.44 -20.59 10.13
N ASN A 66 -8.48 -19.85 9.59
CA ASN A 66 -7.33 -19.32 10.35
C ASN A 66 -7.40 -17.80 10.52
N ILE A 67 -8.57 -17.27 10.91
CA ILE A 67 -8.78 -15.83 11.02
C ILE A 67 -8.95 -15.42 12.48
N LEU A 68 -8.04 -14.56 12.91
CA LEU A 68 -8.06 -13.83 14.16
C LEU A 68 -8.93 -12.56 14.00
N TRP A 69 -10.26 -12.74 14.10
CA TRP A 69 -11.23 -11.68 13.81
C TRP A 69 -11.10 -10.46 14.71
N LYS A 70 -10.78 -10.67 16.00
CA LYS A 70 -10.66 -9.59 16.98
C LYS A 70 -9.47 -8.70 16.64
N GLU A 71 -8.33 -9.31 16.38
CA GLU A 71 -7.07 -8.67 16.02
C GLU A 71 -7.23 -7.93 14.69
N GLY A 72 -7.83 -8.59 13.69
CA GLY A 72 -8.13 -7.99 12.40
C GLY A 72 -9.04 -6.77 12.51
N LEU A 73 -10.08 -6.83 13.36
CA LEU A 73 -10.99 -5.70 13.57
C LEU A 73 -10.31 -4.53 14.28
N ILE A 74 -9.47 -4.79 15.29
CA ILE A 74 -8.69 -3.75 15.99
C ILE A 74 -7.72 -3.07 15.03
N MET A 75 -7.01 -3.83 14.19
CA MET A 75 -6.11 -3.29 13.18
C MET A 75 -6.86 -2.48 12.11
N GLY A 76 -8.00 -2.98 11.64
CA GLY A 76 -8.85 -2.26 10.67
C GLY A 76 -9.41 -0.95 11.24
N ALA A 77 -9.97 -0.99 12.44
CA ALA A 77 -10.56 0.18 13.09
C ALA A 77 -9.51 1.26 13.40
N SER A 78 -8.33 0.85 13.89
CA SER A 78 -7.22 1.79 14.14
C SER A 78 -6.68 2.39 12.84
N GLY A 79 -6.60 1.63 11.75
CA GLY A 79 -6.22 2.14 10.43
C GLY A 79 -7.22 3.18 9.90
N ILE A 80 -8.52 2.92 10.03
CA ILE A 80 -9.57 3.88 9.67
C ILE A 80 -9.42 5.15 10.51
N ALA A 81 -9.34 5.03 11.83
CA ALA A 81 -9.19 6.18 12.72
C ALA A 81 -7.93 7.01 12.41
N ALA A 82 -6.79 6.36 12.25
CA ALA A 82 -5.53 7.02 11.91
C ALA A 82 -5.61 7.77 10.57
N THR A 83 -6.26 7.19 9.56
CA THR A 83 -6.44 7.83 8.25
C THR A 83 -7.31 9.08 8.35
N GLN A 84 -8.40 9.03 9.13
CA GLN A 84 -9.25 10.20 9.33
C GLN A 84 -8.54 11.32 10.09
N VAL A 85 -7.67 10.97 11.03
CA VAL A 85 -6.83 11.94 11.76
C VAL A 85 -5.74 12.54 10.87
N ALA A 86 -5.17 11.76 9.94
CA ALA A 86 -4.16 12.23 9.00
C ALA A 86 -4.74 13.11 7.89
N ARG A 87 -6.03 12.96 7.57
CA ARG A 87 -6.71 13.68 6.47
C ARG A 87 -6.47 15.21 6.48
N PRO A 88 -6.68 15.97 7.57
CA PRO A 88 -6.51 17.42 7.57
C PRO A 88 -5.08 17.87 7.26
N LEU A 89 -4.08 17.07 7.66
CA LEU A 89 -2.67 17.34 7.36
C LEU A 89 -2.41 17.29 5.85
N VAL A 90 -2.98 16.29 5.16
CA VAL A 90 -2.83 16.13 3.71
C VAL A 90 -3.45 17.32 2.97
N TYR A 91 -4.69 17.71 3.31
CA TYR A 91 -5.33 18.88 2.69
C TYR A 91 -4.60 20.19 2.97
N TYR A 92 -3.98 20.32 4.15
CA TYR A 92 -3.17 21.49 4.49
C TYR A 92 -1.88 21.57 3.65
N LEU A 93 -1.27 20.42 3.34
CA LEU A 93 -0.10 20.35 2.46
C LEU A 93 -0.49 20.65 1.00
N GLU A 94 -1.62 20.11 0.55
CA GLU A 94 -2.19 20.33 -0.78
C GLU A 94 -2.54 21.81 -1.01
N ALA A 95 -3.18 22.47 -0.03
CA ALA A 95 -3.51 23.89 -0.11
C ALA A 95 -2.28 24.81 -0.24
N ARG A 96 -1.08 24.32 0.07
CA ARG A 96 0.21 25.02 -0.07
C ARG A 96 1.03 24.55 -1.28
N GLY A 97 0.55 23.54 -2.02
CA GLY A 97 1.27 22.92 -3.13
C GLY A 97 2.54 22.16 -2.70
N TRP A 98 2.60 21.72 -1.43
CA TRP A 98 3.75 20.97 -0.91
C TRP A 98 3.54 19.45 -0.95
N ASP A 99 2.34 19.01 -1.30
CA ASP A 99 1.95 17.60 -1.40
C ASP A 99 2.81 16.83 -2.43
N GLU A 100 3.15 17.47 -3.55
CA GLU A 100 4.01 16.90 -4.61
C GLU A 100 5.43 16.54 -4.13
N ILE A 101 5.92 17.19 -3.08
CA ILE A 101 7.26 16.97 -2.56
C ILE A 101 7.19 16.16 -1.26
N VAL A 102 6.34 16.59 -0.32
CA VAL A 102 6.29 16.03 1.03
C VAL A 102 5.73 14.60 1.02
N ILE A 103 4.67 14.33 0.26
CA ILE A 103 4.03 13.00 0.26
C ILE A 103 4.97 11.95 -0.34
N PRO A 104 5.58 12.15 -1.53
CA PRO A 104 6.53 11.18 -2.07
C PRO A 104 7.75 10.99 -1.18
N ILE A 105 8.29 12.05 -0.57
CA ILE A 105 9.44 11.94 0.34
C ILE A 105 9.08 11.10 1.58
N LEU A 106 7.94 11.37 2.21
CA LEU A 106 7.46 10.56 3.36
C LEU A 106 7.24 9.11 2.96
N PHE A 107 6.67 8.87 1.78
CA PHE A 107 6.47 7.54 1.24
C PHE A 107 7.81 6.82 1.02
N ILE A 108 8.78 7.45 0.36
CA ILE A 108 10.13 6.91 0.15
C ILE A 108 10.82 6.62 1.48
N MET A 109 10.74 7.53 2.46
CA MET A 109 11.28 7.30 3.81
C MET A 109 10.65 6.08 4.48
N LEU A 110 9.33 5.91 4.36
CA LEU A 110 8.62 4.73 4.87
C LEU A 110 9.08 3.44 4.18
N LEU A 111 9.19 3.43 2.84
CA LEU A 111 9.68 2.26 2.11
C LEU A 111 11.14 1.94 2.48
N ALA A 112 11.98 2.96 2.61
CA ALA A 112 13.37 2.81 3.02
C ALA A 112 13.48 2.23 4.43
N TYR A 113 12.63 2.68 5.36
CA TYR A 113 12.53 2.11 6.70
C TYR A 113 12.13 0.64 6.67
N PHE A 114 11.10 0.26 5.90
CA PHE A 114 10.70 -1.14 5.75
C PHE A 114 11.80 -1.99 5.13
N ALA A 115 12.44 -1.50 4.06
CA ALA A 115 13.54 -2.18 3.39
C ALA A 115 14.73 -2.41 4.34
N PHE A 116 15.13 -1.37 5.08
CA PHE A 116 16.18 -1.48 6.09
C PHE A 116 15.83 -2.48 7.19
N THR A 117 14.59 -2.42 7.69
CA THR A 117 14.10 -3.34 8.73
C THR A 117 14.13 -4.78 8.25
N MET A 118 13.69 -5.07 7.03
CA MET A 118 13.73 -6.43 6.46
C MET A 118 15.16 -6.97 6.33
N ILE A 119 16.11 -6.15 5.84
CA ILE A 119 17.53 -6.54 5.73
C ILE A 119 18.13 -6.78 7.13
N SER A 120 17.82 -5.93 8.09
CA SER A 120 18.34 -6.05 9.46
C SER A 120 17.81 -7.30 10.18
N GLN A 121 16.55 -7.69 9.94
CA GLN A 121 15.97 -8.90 10.51
C GLN A 121 16.51 -10.17 9.84
N GLY A 122 16.80 -10.12 8.53
CA GLY A 122 17.46 -11.22 7.83
C GLY A 122 18.83 -11.56 8.41
N LYS A 123 19.60 -10.55 8.80
CA LYS A 123 20.94 -10.72 9.43
C LYS A 123 20.91 -11.20 10.89
N ARG A 124 19.74 -11.22 11.54
CA ARG A 124 19.60 -11.57 12.97
C ARG A 124 19.16 -13.02 13.19
N LYS A 125 18.87 -13.76 12.11
CA LYS A 125 18.49 -15.18 12.11
C LYS A 125 19.60 -16.13 11.63
N GLU A 126 20.76 -15.60 11.28
CA GLU A 126 22.01 -16.35 11.11
C GLU A 126 22.90 -16.16 12.34
#